data_AF-A0AAP6D818-F1
#
_entry.id   AF-A0AAP6D818-F1
#
_cell.length_a   1.000
_cell.length_b   1.000
_cell.length_c   1.000
_cell.angle_alpha   90.00
_cell.angle_beta   90.00
_cell.angle_gamma   90.00
#
_symmetry.space_group_name_H-M   'P 1'
#
loop_
_entity.id
_entity.type
_entity.pdbx_description
1 polymer ?
#
loop_
_entity_poly.entity_id
_entity_poly.type
_entity_poly.pdbx_seq_one_letter_code
_entity_poly.pdbx_strand_id
1 'polypeptide(L)'
;MTRNERIFHAVLFELIALAIIVPAASLITGKGSSDLALVGVGLSMYTVIWNYIYNLYFDKWFGDNRAERSLAMRLGHTVGFEGGLIFISLPVIAWFLEITLLQALMLEAGFLVFFLFYATGFNWLYDKVQPFSKMKKRLLPQASTGKI
;
A
#
# COMPACT_ATOMS: atom_id res chain seq x y z
N MET A 1 10.30 -16.86 4.19
CA MET A 1 9.21 -16.63 5.17
C MET A 1 8.16 -17.71 5.09
N THR A 2 7.79 -18.29 6.23
CA THR A 2 6.65 -19.23 6.32
C THR A 2 5.30 -18.51 6.13
N ARG A 3 4.20 -19.24 5.86
CA ARG A 3 2.85 -18.62 5.73
C ARG A 3 2.49 -17.76 6.94
N ASN A 4 2.74 -18.26 8.15
CA ASN A 4 2.41 -17.56 9.39
C ASN A 4 3.26 -16.30 9.58
N GLU A 5 4.53 -16.35 9.18
CA GLU A 5 5.42 -15.19 9.21
C GLU A 5 4.99 -14.10 8.22
N ARG A 6 4.53 -14.48 7.02
CA ARG A 6 3.99 -13.54 6.03
C ARG A 6 2.74 -12.83 6.56
N ILE A 7 1.83 -13.57 7.20
CA ILE A 7 0.63 -12.99 7.81
C ILE A 7 1.02 -12.06 8.96
N PHE A 8 1.91 -12.49 9.86
CA PHE A 8 2.40 -11.66 10.97
C PHE A 8 3.05 -10.37 10.47
N HIS A 9 3.91 -10.46 9.45
CA HIS A 9 4.52 -9.31 8.80
C HIS A 9 3.47 -8.34 8.25
N ALA A 10 2.53 -8.84 7.44
CA ALA A 10 1.50 -8.02 6.81
C ALA A 10 0.61 -7.32 7.84
N VAL A 11 0.18 -8.03 8.89
CA VAL A 11 -0.65 -7.45 9.96
C VAL A 11 0.14 -6.39 10.74
N LEU A 12 1.39 -6.67 11.10
CA LEU A 12 2.21 -5.70 11.84
C LEU A 12 2.50 -4.44 11.01
N PHE A 13 2.79 -4.62 9.72
CA PHE A 13 2.95 -3.53 8.77
C PHE A 13 1.71 -2.64 8.72
N GLU A 14 0.53 -3.24 8.56
CA GLU A 14 -0.72 -2.51 8.41
C GLU A 14 -1.10 -1.77 9.69
N LEU A 15 -0.99 -2.43 10.85
CA LEU A 15 -1.35 -1.83 12.15
C LEU A 15 -0.50 -0.60 12.47
N ILE A 16 0.81 -0.66 12.24
CA ILE A 16 1.70 0.48 12.51
C ILE A 16 1.44 1.60 11.50
N ALA A 17 1.22 1.26 10.22
CA ALA A 17 0.87 2.25 9.21
C ALA A 17 -0.41 3.01 9.59
N LEU A 18 -1.48 2.28 9.94
CA LEU A 18 -2.76 2.86 10.33
C LEU A 18 -2.66 3.71 11.60
N ALA A 19 -1.88 3.26 12.60
CA ALA A 19 -1.68 3.99 13.85
C ALA A 19 -1.00 5.36 13.64
N ILE A 20 -0.24 5.54 12.56
CA ILE A 20 0.42 6.81 12.22
C ILE A 20 -0.43 7.63 11.26
N ILE A 21 -0.90 7.00 10.19
CA ILE A 21 -1.49 7.72 9.05
C ILE A 21 -2.89 8.23 9.36
N VAL A 22 -3.69 7.49 10.14
CA VAL A 22 -5.07 7.88 10.46
C VAL A 22 -5.11 9.14 11.34
N PRO A 23 -4.34 9.24 12.44
CA PRO A 23 -4.26 10.49 13.20
C PRO A 23 -3.71 11.65 12.38
N ALA A 24 -2.64 11.43 11.59
CA ALA A 24 -2.04 12.47 10.76
C ALA A 24 -3.04 13.03 9.73
N ALA A 25 -3.74 12.13 9.01
CA ALA A 25 -4.77 12.51 8.05
C ALA A 25 -5.95 13.22 8.74
N SER A 26 -6.36 12.77 9.92
CA SER A 26 -7.44 13.40 10.70
C SER A 26 -7.07 14.83 11.12
N LEU A 27 -5.82 15.06 11.54
CA LEU A 27 -5.34 16.41 11.89
C LEU A 27 -5.29 17.35 10.68
N ILE A 28 -4.93 16.84 9.49
CA ILE A 28 -4.83 17.65 8.26
C ILE A 28 -6.21 17.97 7.69
N THR A 29 -7.11 16.99 7.69
CA THR A 29 -8.43 17.10 7.04
C THR A 29 -9.54 17.55 7.98
N GLY A 30 -9.34 17.42 9.30
CA GLY A 30 -10.38 17.59 10.31
C GLY A 30 -11.45 16.50 10.31
N LYS A 31 -11.25 15.41 9.54
CA LYS A 31 -12.27 14.37 9.33
C LYS A 31 -12.12 13.21 10.32
N GLY A 32 -13.22 12.49 10.53
CA GLY A 32 -13.28 11.35 11.44
C GLY A 32 -12.39 10.19 10.98
N SER A 33 -11.79 9.48 11.93
CA SER A 33 -10.94 8.31 11.66
C SER A 33 -11.66 7.19 10.91
N SER A 34 -12.98 7.04 11.12
CA SER A 34 -13.83 6.08 10.39
C SER A 34 -13.91 6.40 8.90
N ASP A 35 -14.09 7.67 8.56
CA ASP A 35 -14.27 8.13 7.18
C ASP A 35 -12.97 7.95 6.40
N LEU A 36 -11.85 8.29 7.03
CA LEU A 36 -10.50 8.10 6.48
C LEU A 36 -10.18 6.61 6.27
N ALA A 37 -10.56 5.74 7.21
CA ALA A 37 -10.41 4.30 7.04
C ALA A 37 -11.25 3.77 5.87
N LEU A 38 -12.49 4.25 5.73
CA LEU A 38 -13.38 3.85 4.63
C LEU A 38 -12.85 4.32 3.27
N VAL A 39 -12.32 5.54 3.19
CA VAL A 39 -11.61 6.03 2.00
C VAL A 39 -10.43 5.13 1.66
N GLY A 40 -9.59 4.79 2.65
CA GLY A 40 -8.45 3.90 2.44
C GLY A 40 -8.84 2.53 1.87
N VAL A 41 -9.88 1.90 2.44
CA VAL A 41 -10.40 0.61 1.94
C VAL A 41 -10.98 0.75 0.53
N GLY A 42 -11.80 1.79 0.29
CA GLY A 42 -12.40 2.05 -1.01
C GLY A 42 -11.37 2.30 -2.11
N LEU A 43 -10.34 3.10 -1.80
CA LEU A 43 -9.22 3.34 -2.70
C LEU A 43 -8.42 2.07 -2.97
N SER A 44 -8.13 1.25 -1.96
CA SER A 44 -7.43 -0.02 -2.16
C SER A 44 -8.19 -0.95 -3.12
N MET A 45 -9.50 -1.08 -2.95
CA MET A 45 -10.34 -1.87 -3.87
C MET A 45 -10.35 -1.27 -5.27
N TYR A 46 -10.51 0.05 -5.37
CA TYR A 46 -10.46 0.76 -6.64
C TYR A 46 -9.12 0.55 -7.36
N THR A 47 -7.98 0.66 -6.67
CA THR A 47 -6.64 0.44 -7.26
C THR A 47 -6.51 -0.96 -7.85
N VAL A 48 -6.99 -2.00 -7.16
CA VAL A 48 -6.93 -3.38 -7.69
C VAL A 48 -7.77 -3.54 -8.95
N ILE A 49 -9.00 -2.99 -8.94
CA ILE A 49 -9.92 -3.03 -10.08
C ILE A 49 -9.36 -2.24 -11.26
N TRP A 50 -8.93 -1.00 -11.01
CA TRP A 50 -8.33 -0.13 -12.01
C TRP A 50 -7.09 -0.76 -12.62
N ASN A 51 -6.23 -1.39 -11.81
CA ASN A 51 -5.04 -2.04 -12.32
C ASN A 51 -5.33 -3.15 -13.31
N TYR A 52 -6.36 -3.95 -13.04
CA TYR A 52 -6.82 -4.96 -14.00
C TYR A 52 -7.34 -4.31 -15.28
N ILE A 53 -8.28 -3.38 -15.15
CA ILE A 53 -8.93 -2.70 -16.28
C ILE A 53 -7.90 -1.98 -17.18
N TYR A 54 -7.04 -1.17 -16.58
CA TYR A 54 -6.03 -0.39 -17.30
C TYR A 54 -5.07 -1.30 -18.07
N ASN A 55 -4.56 -2.35 -17.42
CA ASN A 55 -3.64 -3.29 -18.08
C ASN A 55 -4.32 -4.03 -19.24
N LEU A 56 -5.59 -4.43 -19.10
CA LEU A 56 -6.33 -5.05 -20.21
C LEU A 56 -6.47 -4.12 -21.41
N TYR A 57 -6.89 -2.87 -21.19
CA TYR A 57 -7.06 -1.91 -22.29
C TYR A 57 -5.72 -1.54 -22.93
N PHE A 58 -4.68 -1.36 -22.11
CA PHE A 58 -3.36 -1.04 -22.63
C PHE A 58 -2.78 -2.18 -23.46
N ASP A 59 -2.87 -3.43 -22.98
CA ASP A 59 -2.40 -4.59 -23.73
C ASP A 59 -3.20 -4.79 -25.03
N LYS A 60 -4.51 -4.48 -25.02
CA LYS A 60 -5.35 -4.53 -26.22
C LYS A 60 -4.92 -3.51 -27.29
N TRP A 61 -4.45 -2.33 -26.89
CA TRP A 61 -4.09 -1.25 -27.82
C TRP A 61 -2.62 -1.28 -28.25
N PHE A 62 -1.72 -1.70 -27.36
CA PHE A 62 -0.27 -1.64 -27.55
C PHE A 62 0.41 -3.01 -27.61
N GLY A 63 -0.37 -4.10 -27.60
CA GLY A 63 0.11 -5.47 -27.68
C GLY A 63 0.46 -6.07 -26.31
N ASP A 64 0.35 -7.39 -26.22
CA ASP A 64 0.58 -8.20 -25.02
C ASP A 64 2.05 -8.60 -24.80
N ASN A 65 2.92 -8.43 -25.80
CA ASN A 65 4.36 -8.65 -25.66
C ASN A 65 5.02 -7.56 -24.81
N ARG A 66 4.95 -7.73 -23.49
CA ARG A 66 5.47 -6.78 -22.50
C ARG A 66 7.00 -6.69 -22.47
N ALA A 67 7.72 -7.69 -22.99
CA ALA A 67 9.18 -7.73 -22.96
C ALA A 67 9.80 -6.73 -23.94
N GLU A 68 9.22 -6.62 -25.15
CA GLU A 68 9.71 -5.78 -26.24
C GLU A 68 9.34 -4.29 -26.11
N ARG A 69 8.61 -3.91 -25.06
CA ARG A 69 8.18 -2.52 -24.85
C ARG A 69 9.38 -1.59 -24.64
N SER A 70 9.47 -0.57 -25.48
CA SER A 70 10.45 0.52 -25.35
C SER A 70 10.27 1.26 -24.02
N LEU A 71 11.35 1.93 -23.58
CA LEU A 71 11.31 2.75 -22.36
C LEU A 71 10.24 3.84 -22.42
N ALA A 72 10.06 4.48 -23.58
CA ALA A 72 9.01 5.48 -23.79
C ALA A 72 7.60 4.89 -23.57
N MET A 73 7.34 3.69 -24.06
CA MET A 73 6.04 3.03 -23.88
C MET A 73 5.80 2.63 -22.41
N ARG A 74 6.84 2.24 -21.69
CA ARG A 74 6.77 1.95 -20.24
C ARG A 74 6.48 3.20 -19.42
N LEU A 75 7.12 4.32 -19.74
CA LEU A 75 6.85 5.60 -19.10
C LEU A 75 5.42 6.08 -19.41
N GLY A 76 4.99 6.00 -20.66
CA GLY A 76 3.62 6.34 -21.06
C GLY A 76 2.56 5.49 -20.35
N HIS A 77 2.79 4.17 -20.25
CA HIS A 77 1.94 3.26 -19.46
C HIS A 77 1.86 3.69 -18.00
N THR A 78 3.00 3.94 -17.36
CA THR A 78 3.05 4.31 -15.94
C THR A 78 2.35 5.65 -15.69
N VAL A 79 2.64 6.66 -16.52
CA VAL A 79 2.01 7.99 -16.41
C VAL A 79 0.51 7.92 -16.67
N GLY A 80 0.05 7.14 -17.66
CA GLY A 80 -1.37 6.97 -17.94
C GLY A 80 -2.09 6.18 -16.84
N PHE A 81 -1.44 5.19 -16.25
CA PHE A 81 -1.96 4.42 -15.13
C PHE A 81 -2.19 5.30 -13.90
N GLU A 82 -1.15 6.01 -13.46
CA GLU A 82 -1.18 6.90 -12.29
C GLU A 82 -2.12 8.09 -12.54
N GLY A 83 -2.06 8.69 -13.73
CA GLY A 83 -2.95 9.78 -14.10
C GLY A 83 -4.43 9.35 -14.08
N GLY A 84 -4.74 8.15 -14.55
CA GLY A 84 -6.09 7.60 -14.52
C GLY A 84 -6.59 7.29 -13.10
N LEU A 85 -5.70 6.78 -12.23
CA LEU A 85 -6.00 6.59 -10.81
C LEU A 85 -6.40 7.91 -10.17
N ILE A 86 -5.52 8.91 -10.25
CA ILE A 86 -5.68 10.24 -9.65
C ILE A 86 -6.94 10.93 -10.19
N PHE A 87 -7.22 10.80 -11.49
CA PHE A 87 -8.36 11.46 -12.13
C PHE A 87 -9.70 11.03 -11.53
N ILE A 88 -9.82 9.78 -11.08
CA ILE A 88 -11.05 9.25 -10.48
C ILE A 88 -11.01 9.34 -8.96
N SER A 89 -9.87 9.02 -8.34
CA SER A 89 -9.74 9.02 -6.88
C SER A 89 -9.91 10.42 -6.30
N LEU A 90 -9.33 11.46 -6.89
CA LEU A 90 -9.39 12.81 -6.33
C LEU A 90 -10.82 13.36 -6.22
N PRO A 91 -11.67 13.34 -7.28
CA PRO A 91 -13.05 13.79 -7.14
C PRO A 91 -13.84 12.97 -6.12
N VAL A 92 -13.60 11.65 -6.06
CA VAL A 92 -14.30 10.76 -5.13
C VAL A 92 -13.91 11.06 -3.68
N ILE A 93 -12.62 11.21 -3.39
CA ILE A 93 -12.11 11.56 -2.05
C ILE A 93 -12.63 12.95 -1.66
N ALA A 94 -12.50 13.94 -2.56
CA ALA A 94 -12.94 15.31 -2.31
C ALA A 94 -14.44 15.38 -2.01
N TRP A 95 -15.25 14.65 -2.78
CA TRP A 95 -16.69 14.55 -2.56
C TRP A 95 -17.01 13.84 -1.24
N PHE A 96 -16.43 12.67 -1.00
CA PHE A 96 -16.75 11.84 0.16
C PHE A 96 -16.31 12.47 1.49
N LEU A 97 -15.11 13.06 1.51
CA LEU A 97 -14.60 13.75 2.68
C LEU A 97 -15.04 15.21 2.75
N GLU A 98 -15.79 15.72 1.77
CA GLU A 98 -16.17 17.14 1.68
C GLU A 98 -14.97 18.09 1.84
N ILE A 99 -13.87 17.78 1.14
CA ILE A 99 -12.65 18.59 1.10
C ILE A 99 -12.43 19.11 -0.31
N THR A 100 -11.57 20.11 -0.45
CA THR A 100 -11.20 20.63 -1.79
C THR A 100 -10.38 19.59 -2.56
N LEU A 101 -10.40 19.66 -3.90
CA LEU A 101 -9.55 18.83 -4.76
C LEU A 101 -8.06 18.97 -4.42
N LEU A 102 -7.62 20.17 -4.02
CA LEU A 102 -6.24 20.40 -3.60
C LEU A 102 -5.91 19.68 -2.30
N GLN A 103 -6.82 19.68 -1.31
CA GLN A 103 -6.63 18.90 -0.08
C GLN A 103 -6.63 17.41 -0.35
N ALA A 104 -7.49 16.90 -1.23
CA ALA A 104 -7.47 15.51 -1.65
C ALA A 104 -6.15 15.14 -2.34
N LEU A 105 -5.62 16.01 -3.21
CA LEU A 105 -4.32 15.82 -3.86
C LEU A 105 -3.17 15.81 -2.84
N MET A 106 -3.20 16.73 -1.87
CA MET A 106 -2.21 16.74 -0.77
C MET A 106 -2.29 15.47 0.08
N LEU A 107 -3.50 14.95 0.33
CA LEU A 107 -3.70 13.72 1.07
C LEU A 107 -3.10 12.52 0.32
N GLU A 108 -3.39 12.37 -0.98
CA GLU A 108 -2.81 11.32 -1.81
C GLU A 108 -1.29 11.42 -1.89
N ALA A 109 -0.75 12.60 -2.16
CA ALA A 109 0.69 12.82 -2.21
C ALA A 109 1.35 12.50 -0.86
N GLY A 110 0.71 12.90 0.24
CA GLY A 110 1.17 12.57 1.59
C GLY A 110 1.20 11.08 1.86
N PHE A 111 0.16 10.35 1.45
CA PHE A 111 0.11 8.88 1.56
C PHE A 111 1.19 8.22 0.72
N LEU A 112 1.36 8.64 -0.54
CA LEU A 112 2.38 8.08 -1.43
C LEU A 112 3.79 8.27 -0.87
N VAL A 113 4.11 9.48 -0.42
CA VAL A 113 5.41 9.79 0.20
C VAL A 113 5.60 9.00 1.50
N PHE A 114 4.58 8.96 2.36
CA PHE A 114 4.63 8.19 3.61
C PHE A 114 4.91 6.71 3.34
N PHE A 115 4.10 6.06 2.50
CA PHE A 115 4.24 4.63 2.23
C PHE A 115 5.54 4.29 1.51
N LEU A 116 6.08 5.18 0.68
CA LEU A 116 7.39 4.99 0.06
C LEU A 116 8.48 4.81 1.13
N PHE A 117 8.61 5.76 2.06
CA PHE A 117 9.64 5.69 3.09
C PHE A 117 9.32 4.66 4.18
N TYR A 118 8.06 4.60 4.61
CA TYR A 118 7.60 3.67 5.61
C TYR A 118 7.81 2.22 5.17
N ALA A 119 7.41 1.86 3.95
CA ALA A 119 7.54 0.48 3.49
C ALA A 119 9.00 0.07 3.34
N THR A 120 9.85 0.93 2.76
CA THR A 120 11.28 0.65 2.68
C THR A 120 11.90 0.47 4.06
N GLY A 121 11.62 1.39 5.00
CA GLY A 121 12.17 1.34 6.35
C GLY A 121 11.68 0.15 7.16
N PHE A 122 10.37 -0.12 7.13
CA PHE A 122 9.75 -1.24 7.82
C PHE A 122 10.31 -2.58 7.32
N ASN A 123 10.31 -2.79 6.00
CA ASN A 123 10.76 -4.07 5.41
C ASN A 123 12.24 -4.32 5.77
N TRP A 124 13.10 -3.30 5.62
CA TRP A 124 14.51 -3.41 6.00
C TRP A 124 14.70 -3.73 7.49
N LEU A 125 13.96 -3.05 8.37
CA LEU A 125 14.04 -3.28 9.80
C LEU A 125 13.51 -4.68 10.18
N TYR A 126 12.41 -5.11 9.57
CA TYR A 126 11.82 -6.42 9.81
C TYR A 126 12.81 -7.53 9.43
N ASP A 127 13.44 -7.43 8.27
CA ASP A 127 14.44 -8.39 7.80
C ASP A 127 15.65 -8.49 8.72
N LYS A 128 16.08 -7.36 9.30
CA LYS A 128 17.19 -7.30 10.25
C LYS A 128 16.81 -7.82 11.64
N VAL A 129 15.63 -7.48 12.14
CA VAL A 129 15.20 -7.82 13.49
C VAL A 129 14.64 -9.24 13.59
N GLN A 130 14.00 -9.73 12.53
CA GLN A 130 13.29 -11.01 12.44
C GLN A 130 12.40 -11.30 13.66
N PRO A 131 11.45 -10.40 13.97
CA PRO A 131 10.67 -10.46 15.20
C PRO A 131 9.88 -11.78 15.33
N PHE A 132 9.31 -12.29 14.24
CA PHE A 132 8.58 -13.55 14.24
C PHE A 132 9.47 -14.75 14.61
N SER A 133 10.68 -14.83 14.04
CA SER A 133 11.64 -15.89 14.36
C SER A 133 12.10 -15.83 15.81
N LYS A 134 12.33 -14.63 16.35
CA LYS A 134 12.67 -14.44 17.78
C LYS A 134 11.52 -14.83 18.70
N MET A 135 10.29 -14.42 18.37
CA MET A 135 9.08 -14.79 19.13
C MET A 135 8.87 -16.30 19.11
N LYS A 136 8.96 -16.95 17.95
CA LYS A 136 8.82 -18.42 17.81
C LYS A 136 9.86 -19.16 18.65
N LYS A 137 11.13 -18.72 18.65
CA LYS A 137 12.19 -19.31 19.48
C LYS A 137 11.92 -19.18 20.99
N ARG A 138 11.29 -18.09 21.43
CA ARG A 138 10.94 -17.87 22.85
C ARG A 138 9.72 -18.70 23.29
N LEU A 139 8.73 -18.85 22.43
CA LEU A 139 7.48 -19.56 22.73
C LEU A 139 7.61 -21.08 22.57
N LEU A 140 8.51 -21.53 21.71
CA LEU A 140 8.82 -22.94 21.49
C LEU A 140 10.32 -23.15 21.70
N PRO A 141 10.83 -23.05 22.95
CA PRO A 141 12.19 -23.46 23.22
C PRO A 141 12.32 -24.92 22.79
N GLN A 142 13.28 -25.22 21.91
CA GLN A 142 13.49 -26.61 21.50
C GLN A 142 13.74 -27.45 22.75
N ALA A 143 12.91 -28.46 22.97
CA ALA A 143 13.15 -29.44 24.00
C ALA A 143 14.55 -30.01 23.78
N SER A 144 15.40 -29.89 24.80
CA SER A 144 16.66 -30.61 24.88
C SER A 144 16.35 -32.10 24.92
N THR A 145 16.37 -32.75 23.76
CA THR A 145 16.37 -34.22 23.63
C THR A 145 17.51 -34.51 22.66
N GLY A 146 18.63 -35.12 23.03
CA GLY A 146 19.06 -35.77 24.26
C GLY A 146 20.26 -36.59 23.78
N LYS A 147 21.48 -36.15 24.10
CA LYS A 147 22.66 -37.01 23.92
C LYS A 147 22.61 -38.01 25.07
N ILE A 148 22.20 -39.24 24.77
CA ILE A 148 22.57 -40.43 25.54
C ILE A 148 23.74 -41.05 24.76
#